data_AF-A0A6B0V3Y5-F1
#
_entry.id   AF-A0A6B0V3Y5-F1
#
_cell.length_a   1.000
_cell.length_b   1.000
_cell.length_c   1.000
_cell.angle_alpha   90.00
_cell.angle_beta   90.00
_cell.angle_gamma   90.00
#
_symmetry.space_group_name_H-M   'P 1'
#
loop_
_entity.id
_entity.type
_entity.pdbx_description
1 polymer ?
#
loop_
_entity_poly.entity_id
_entity_poly.type
_entity_poly.pdbx_seq_one_letter_code
_entity_poly.pdbx_strand_id
1 'polypeptide(L)'
;TSAAKVSRVEGARCKSQLEAKTSGLAEQLNVLSTICTTGFAEELQVLRTAMADYKEHASRELCSQGDRLSVLCQSLQSHCRPKAVHWYIEQWADLKKKALEGWLKTLDSPQRAMHGYSVSQNVWLTRMDTKVCVGCYLQIHPGEDDSQLEWPFSKVYRIGFIHPKDRSNVISYRVNAGWYKDQSCFQRPNETYNGCFGSSCLSTAGDLELDGFIENDTVHVFLEIKP
;
A
#
# COMPACT_ATOMS: atom_id res chain seq x y z
N THR A 1 74.64 56.31 -34.34
CA THR A 1 73.23 56.35 -34.80
C THR A 1 72.84 55.26 -35.80
N SER A 2 73.79 54.51 -36.40
CA SER A 2 73.49 53.45 -37.39
C SER A 2 73.06 52.09 -36.78
N ALA A 3 73.77 51.58 -35.76
CA ALA A 3 73.52 50.25 -35.18
C ALA A 3 72.14 50.09 -34.49
N ALA A 4 71.65 51.13 -33.81
CA ALA A 4 70.34 51.12 -33.16
C ALA A 4 69.17 51.06 -34.17
N LYS A 5 69.41 51.51 -35.42
CA LYS A 5 68.39 51.48 -36.49
C LYS A 5 68.27 50.08 -37.09
N VAL A 6 69.40 49.38 -37.26
CA VAL A 6 69.45 47.98 -37.74
C VAL A 6 68.84 47.02 -36.74
N SER A 7 69.19 47.14 -35.45
CA SER A 7 68.60 46.33 -34.37
C SER A 7 67.08 46.48 -34.26
N ARG A 8 66.55 47.69 -34.48
CA ARG A 8 65.10 47.96 -34.43
C ARG A 8 64.37 47.36 -35.65
N VAL A 9 65.01 47.34 -36.81
CA VAL A 9 64.48 46.71 -38.04
C VAL A 9 64.51 45.18 -37.93
N GLU A 10 65.58 44.59 -37.40
CA GLU A 10 65.64 43.15 -37.14
C GLU A 10 64.67 42.70 -36.06
N GLY A 11 64.51 43.48 -34.99
CA GLY A 11 63.50 43.22 -33.95
C GLY A 11 62.07 43.28 -34.50
N ALA A 12 61.78 44.23 -35.38
CA ALA A 12 60.48 44.30 -36.07
C ALA A 12 60.28 43.08 -37.00
N ARG A 13 61.31 42.67 -37.76
CA ARG A 13 61.26 41.49 -38.62
C ARG A 13 61.03 40.20 -37.82
N CYS A 14 61.75 40.00 -36.72
CA CYS A 14 61.56 38.86 -35.82
C CYS A 14 60.15 38.85 -35.20
N LYS A 15 59.64 40.01 -34.78
CA LYS A 15 58.28 40.14 -34.25
C LYS A 15 57.23 39.75 -35.30
N SER A 16 57.33 40.28 -36.51
CA SER A 16 56.41 39.94 -37.60
C SER A 16 56.48 38.46 -37.98
N GLN A 17 57.67 37.85 -37.94
CA GLN A 17 57.83 36.41 -38.19
C GLN A 17 57.21 35.55 -37.09
N LEU A 18 57.32 35.99 -35.83
CA LEU A 18 56.70 35.34 -34.68
C LEU A 18 55.18 35.45 -34.77
N GLU A 19 54.64 36.64 -35.03
CA GLU A 19 53.21 36.88 -35.20
C GLU A 19 52.62 36.04 -36.34
N ALA A 20 53.31 35.96 -37.49
CA ALA A 20 52.89 35.11 -38.60
C ALA A 20 52.88 33.61 -38.24
N LYS A 21 53.89 33.12 -37.50
CA LYS A 21 53.93 31.73 -37.02
C LYS A 21 52.83 31.45 -36.00
N THR A 22 52.59 32.36 -35.05
CA THR A 22 51.53 32.23 -34.05
C THR A 22 50.16 32.23 -34.70
N SER A 23 49.95 33.08 -35.71
CA SER A 23 48.71 33.09 -36.51
C SER A 23 48.48 31.77 -37.25
N GLY A 24 49.52 31.24 -37.90
CA GLY A 24 49.41 29.96 -38.61
C GLY A 24 49.15 28.77 -37.67
N LEU A 25 49.77 28.77 -36.48
CA LEU A 25 49.49 27.76 -35.45
C LEU A 25 48.05 27.85 -34.92
N ALA A 26 47.54 29.06 -34.70
CA ALA A 26 46.15 29.26 -34.26
C ALA A 26 45.14 28.74 -35.30
N GLU A 27 45.40 28.95 -36.59
CA GLU A 27 44.58 28.40 -37.68
C GLU A 27 44.59 26.87 -37.70
N GLN A 28 45.76 26.25 -37.59
CA GLN A 28 45.86 24.78 -37.54
C GLN A 28 45.14 24.20 -36.32
N LEU A 29 45.22 24.88 -35.17
CA LEU A 29 44.52 24.48 -33.96
C LEU A 29 43.00 24.54 -34.13
N ASN A 30 42.50 25.59 -34.81
CA ASN A 30 41.08 25.74 -35.11
C ASN A 30 40.58 24.67 -36.09
N VAL A 31 41.36 24.34 -37.11
CA VAL A 31 41.05 23.26 -38.06
C VAL A 31 40.97 21.92 -37.33
N LEU A 32 41.96 21.62 -36.48
CA LEU A 32 41.98 20.37 -35.71
C LEU A 32 40.79 20.29 -34.73
N SER A 33 40.49 21.39 -34.02
CA SER A 33 39.34 21.49 -33.12
C SER A 33 38.02 21.23 -33.86
N THR A 34 37.88 21.78 -35.07
CA THR A 34 36.70 21.59 -35.92
C THR A 34 36.59 20.13 -36.38
N ILE A 35 37.68 19.51 -36.83
CA ILE A 35 37.70 18.10 -37.23
C ILE A 35 37.33 17.19 -36.06
N CYS A 36 37.88 17.43 -34.87
CA CYS A 36 37.55 16.66 -33.67
C CYS A 36 36.07 16.83 -33.28
N THR A 37 35.54 18.05 -33.30
CA THR A 37 34.14 18.28 -32.90
C THR A 37 33.13 17.76 -33.91
N THR A 38 33.43 17.86 -35.21
CA THR A 38 32.55 17.36 -36.28
C THR A 38 32.66 15.86 -36.49
N GLY A 39 33.87 15.30 -36.43
CA GLY A 39 34.13 13.88 -36.67
C GLY A 39 33.39 12.95 -35.72
N PHE A 40 33.26 13.35 -34.45
CA PHE A 40 32.54 12.56 -33.44
C PHE A 40 31.06 12.96 -33.28
N ALA A 41 30.58 14.01 -33.94
CA ALA A 41 29.22 14.52 -33.74
C ALA A 41 28.16 13.53 -34.23
N GLU A 42 28.36 12.92 -35.40
CA GLU A 42 27.45 11.93 -35.97
C GLU A 42 27.39 10.67 -35.11
N GLU A 43 28.54 10.18 -34.65
CA GLU A 43 28.66 8.99 -33.80
C GLU A 43 28.00 9.22 -32.43
N LEU A 44 28.18 10.39 -31.82
CA LEU A 44 27.48 10.79 -30.59
C LEU A 44 25.96 10.88 -30.80
N GLN A 45 25.52 11.36 -31.95
CA GLN A 45 24.10 11.47 -32.26
C GLN A 45 23.47 10.08 -32.46
N VAL A 46 24.16 9.18 -33.15
CA VAL A 46 23.75 7.78 -33.31
C VAL A 46 23.67 7.10 -31.94
N LEU A 47 24.69 7.27 -31.08
CA LEU A 47 24.70 6.69 -29.74
C LEU A 47 23.55 7.21 -28.87
N ARG A 48 23.28 8.52 -28.89
CA ARG A 48 22.16 9.12 -28.15
C ARG A 48 20.81 8.59 -28.62
N THR A 49 20.64 8.43 -29.93
CA THR A 49 19.42 7.87 -30.53
C THR A 49 19.25 6.42 -30.09
N ALA A 50 20.30 5.60 -30.22
CA ALA A 50 20.28 4.20 -29.77
C ALA A 50 19.99 4.06 -28.26
N MET A 51 20.54 4.96 -27.42
CA MET A 51 20.24 4.98 -25.98
C MET A 51 18.79 5.36 -25.69
N ALA A 52 18.22 6.31 -26.44
CA ALA A 52 16.82 6.71 -26.30
C ALA A 52 15.89 5.54 -26.69
N ASP A 53 16.15 4.90 -27.83
CA ASP A 53 15.42 3.74 -28.32
C ASP A 53 15.49 2.58 -27.32
N TYR A 54 16.69 2.31 -26.78
CA TYR A 54 16.87 1.29 -25.76
C TYR A 54 16.10 1.61 -24.48
N LYS A 55 16.15 2.86 -24.01
CA LYS A 55 15.41 3.30 -22.81
C LYS A 55 13.90 3.14 -23.01
N GLU A 56 13.38 3.51 -24.18
CA GLU A 56 11.97 3.35 -24.51
C GLU A 56 11.59 1.88 -24.58
N HIS A 57 12.40 1.05 -25.22
CA HIS A 57 12.18 -0.40 -25.29
C HIS A 57 12.17 -1.04 -23.89
N ALA A 58 13.17 -0.74 -23.06
CA ALA A 58 13.24 -1.23 -21.68
C ALA A 58 12.05 -0.78 -20.83
N SER A 59 11.60 0.47 -21.01
CA SER A 59 10.42 1.00 -20.31
C SER A 59 9.15 0.25 -20.73
N ARG A 60 8.96 -0.01 -22.03
CA ARG A 60 7.82 -0.77 -22.55
C ARG A 60 7.80 -2.21 -22.03
N GLU A 61 8.94 -2.89 -22.03
CA GLU A 61 9.05 -4.25 -21.51
C GLU A 61 8.74 -4.30 -20.01
N LEU A 62 9.27 -3.36 -19.22
CA LEU A 62 8.97 -3.25 -17.79
C LEU A 62 7.48 -3.03 -17.53
N CYS A 63 6.83 -2.13 -18.29
CA CYS A 63 5.38 -1.93 -18.20
C CYS A 63 4.63 -3.21 -18.55
N SER A 64 4.99 -3.88 -19.65
CA SER A 64 4.35 -5.12 -20.08
C SER A 64 4.49 -6.24 -19.04
N GLN A 65 5.67 -6.38 -18.43
CA GLN A 65 5.90 -7.33 -17.35
C GLN A 65 5.10 -6.96 -16.10
N GLY A 66 5.00 -5.66 -15.77
CA GLY A 66 4.14 -5.15 -14.70
C GLY A 66 2.66 -5.53 -14.91
N ASP A 67 2.16 -5.34 -16.12
CA ASP A 67 0.78 -5.72 -16.49
C ASP A 67 0.55 -7.23 -16.37
N ARG A 68 1.50 -8.05 -16.86
CA ARG A 68 1.44 -9.52 -16.72
C ARG A 68 1.44 -9.96 -15.26
N LEU A 69 2.28 -9.35 -14.43
CA LEU A 69 2.35 -9.64 -13.01
C LEU A 69 1.05 -9.23 -12.29
N SER A 70 0.47 -8.09 -12.66
CA SER A 70 -0.82 -7.62 -12.15
C SER A 70 -1.96 -8.62 -12.43
N VAL A 71 -2.06 -9.10 -13.68
CA VAL A 71 -3.04 -10.12 -14.07
C VAL A 71 -2.81 -11.43 -13.30
N LEU A 72 -1.56 -11.86 -13.13
CA LEU A 72 -1.23 -13.05 -12.36
C LEU A 72 -1.63 -12.90 -10.89
N CYS A 73 -1.37 -11.74 -10.29
CA CYS A 73 -1.74 -11.41 -8.92
C CYS A 73 -3.26 -11.42 -8.72
N GLN A 74 -4.03 -10.83 -9.64
CA GLN A 74 -5.50 -10.88 -9.61
C GLN A 74 -6.03 -12.31 -9.72
N SER A 75 -5.44 -13.11 -10.62
CA SER A 75 -5.77 -14.52 -10.75
C SER A 75 -5.49 -15.27 -9.44
N LEU A 76 -4.30 -15.11 -8.85
CA LEU A 76 -3.96 -15.75 -7.58
C LEU A 76 -4.88 -15.31 -6.43
N GLN A 77 -5.22 -14.03 -6.34
CA GLN A 77 -6.19 -13.52 -5.36
C GLN A 77 -7.56 -14.18 -5.51
N SER A 78 -8.03 -14.43 -6.74
CA SER A 78 -9.30 -15.13 -6.97
C SER A 78 -9.28 -16.59 -6.52
N HIS A 79 -8.09 -17.20 -6.41
CA HIS A 79 -7.90 -18.56 -5.91
C HIS A 79 -7.56 -18.61 -4.42
N CYS A 80 -7.25 -17.47 -3.80
CA CYS A 80 -7.08 -17.38 -2.36
C CYS A 80 -8.44 -17.62 -1.69
N ARG A 81 -8.50 -18.62 -0.80
CA ARG A 81 -9.71 -18.85 -0.01
C ARG A 81 -9.93 -17.69 0.96
N PRO A 82 -11.18 -17.33 1.26
CA PRO A 82 -11.46 -16.45 2.38
C PRO A 82 -10.76 -16.97 3.63
N LYS A 83 -10.09 -16.05 4.34
CA LYS A 83 -9.48 -16.38 5.62
C LYS A 83 -10.55 -16.15 6.67
N ALA A 84 -10.91 -17.18 7.42
CA ALA A 84 -11.84 -17.09 8.54
C ALA A 84 -11.08 -17.33 9.85
N VAL A 85 -11.36 -16.51 10.85
CA VAL A 85 -10.87 -16.66 12.22
C VAL A 85 -12.07 -16.84 13.13
N HIS A 86 -11.87 -17.67 14.15
CA HIS A 86 -12.89 -18.05 15.10
C HIS A 86 -12.47 -17.61 16.50
N TRP A 87 -13.45 -17.25 17.31
CA TRP A 87 -13.26 -16.89 18.70
C TRP A 87 -14.44 -17.42 19.53
N TYR A 88 -14.12 -17.94 20.71
CA TYR A 88 -15.07 -18.49 21.66
C TYR A 88 -15.13 -17.53 22.85
N ILE A 89 -16.31 -17.01 23.13
CA ILE A 89 -16.54 -16.09 24.25
C ILE A 89 -17.23 -16.88 25.34
N GLU A 90 -16.47 -17.20 26.39
CA GLU A 90 -16.94 -17.92 27.57
C GLU A 90 -17.61 -16.96 28.58
N GLN A 91 -18.24 -17.53 29.61
CA GLN A 91 -18.91 -16.78 30.69
C GLN A 91 -20.08 -15.91 30.17
N TRP A 92 -20.82 -16.44 29.19
CA TRP A 92 -21.89 -15.71 28.50
C TRP A 92 -22.95 -15.15 29.46
N ALA A 93 -23.39 -15.94 30.44
CA ALA A 93 -24.37 -15.53 31.44
C ALA A 93 -23.91 -14.30 32.23
N ASP A 94 -22.65 -14.28 32.67
CA ASP A 94 -22.05 -13.17 33.40
C ASP A 94 -21.89 -11.92 32.52
N LEU A 95 -21.54 -12.09 31.25
CA LEU A 95 -21.40 -11.00 30.29
C LEU A 95 -22.75 -10.31 30.03
N LYS A 96 -23.82 -11.09 29.85
CA LYS A 96 -25.18 -10.55 29.73
C LYS A 96 -25.60 -9.78 30.97
N LYS A 97 -25.36 -10.34 32.16
CA LYS A 97 -25.68 -9.69 33.43
C LYS A 97 -24.97 -8.35 33.56
N LYS A 98 -23.66 -8.32 33.29
CA LYS A 98 -22.86 -7.09 33.29
C LYS A 98 -23.37 -6.06 32.29
N ALA A 99 -23.81 -6.49 31.10
CA ALA A 99 -24.40 -5.58 30.11
C ALA A 99 -25.74 -4.99 30.57
N LEU A 100 -26.60 -5.78 31.23
CA LEU A 100 -27.86 -5.30 31.80
C LEU A 100 -27.64 -4.29 32.94
N GLU A 101 -26.64 -4.51 33.78
CA GLU A 101 -26.29 -3.63 34.91
C GLU A 101 -25.57 -2.35 34.46
N GLY A 102 -24.58 -2.49 33.57
CA GLY A 102 -23.65 -1.42 33.17
C GLY A 102 -23.95 -0.77 31.82
N TRP A 103 -25.12 -1.02 31.23
CA TRP A 103 -25.58 -0.54 29.91
C TRP A 103 -24.83 -1.11 28.69
N LEU A 104 -23.51 -1.26 28.75
CA LEU A 104 -22.67 -1.75 27.65
C LEU A 104 -21.55 -2.65 28.18
N LYS A 105 -21.35 -3.79 27.53
CA LYS A 105 -20.16 -4.62 27.70
C LYS A 105 -19.51 -4.89 26.35
N THR A 106 -18.25 -4.47 26.21
CA THR A 106 -17.44 -4.75 25.02
C THR A 106 -16.43 -5.86 25.30
N LEU A 107 -16.15 -6.64 24.25
CA LEU A 107 -15.11 -7.65 24.23
C LEU A 107 -14.33 -7.57 22.91
N ASP A 108 -13.02 -7.71 23.01
CA ASP A 108 -12.10 -7.68 21.89
C ASP A 108 -11.50 -9.08 21.68
N SER A 109 -11.53 -9.57 20.44
CA SER A 109 -10.76 -10.75 20.07
C SER A 109 -9.26 -10.41 20.06
N PRO A 110 -8.37 -11.40 20.20
CA PRO A 110 -6.96 -11.20 19.88
C PRO A 110 -6.78 -10.64 18.46
N GLN A 111 -5.77 -9.77 18.29
CA GLN A 111 -5.38 -9.27 16.97
C GLN A 111 -4.81 -10.41 16.11
N ARG A 112 -5.13 -10.38 14.81
CA ARG A 112 -4.68 -11.38 13.84
C ARG A 112 -4.36 -10.70 12.51
N ALA A 113 -3.31 -11.18 11.85
CA ALA A 113 -2.99 -10.78 10.49
C ALA A 113 -3.92 -11.49 9.48
N MET A 114 -4.70 -10.72 8.71
CA MET A 114 -5.61 -11.21 7.67
C MET A 114 -5.41 -10.43 6.38
N HIS A 115 -4.92 -11.11 5.33
CA HIS A 115 -4.57 -10.51 4.04
C HIS A 115 -3.64 -9.30 4.17
N GLY A 116 -2.65 -9.41 5.06
CA GLY A 116 -1.69 -8.33 5.36
C GLY A 116 -2.16 -7.36 6.45
N TYR A 117 -3.47 -7.17 6.64
CA TYR A 117 -4.00 -6.24 7.63
C TYR A 117 -4.00 -6.83 9.05
N SER A 118 -3.62 -6.02 10.05
CA SER A 118 -3.80 -6.35 11.47
C SER A 118 -5.22 -6.02 11.91
N VAL A 119 -6.01 -7.05 12.27
CA VAL A 119 -7.44 -6.89 12.58
C VAL A 119 -7.86 -7.64 13.84
N SER A 120 -8.91 -7.18 14.51
CA SER A 120 -9.65 -7.92 15.53
C SER A 120 -11.16 -7.83 15.30
N GLN A 121 -11.90 -8.74 15.92
CA GLN A 121 -13.34 -8.67 16.02
C GLN A 121 -13.74 -8.09 17.38
N ASN A 122 -14.69 -7.16 17.36
CA ASN A 122 -15.31 -6.61 18.55
C ASN A 122 -16.73 -7.16 18.71
N VAL A 123 -17.10 -7.57 19.93
CA VAL A 123 -18.48 -7.96 20.27
C VAL A 123 -19.00 -7.06 21.37
N TRP A 124 -20.14 -6.41 21.11
CA TRP A 124 -20.75 -5.45 22.03
C TRP A 124 -22.10 -5.99 22.49
N LEU A 125 -22.28 -6.09 23.80
CA LEU A 125 -23.55 -6.39 24.45
C LEU A 125 -24.13 -5.08 24.97
N THR A 126 -25.16 -4.58 24.31
CA THR A 126 -25.80 -3.29 24.60
C THR A 126 -27.19 -3.52 25.16
N ARG A 127 -27.48 -2.93 26.31
CA ARG A 127 -28.82 -2.95 26.89
C ARG A 127 -29.81 -2.18 26.01
N MET A 128 -30.94 -2.81 25.71
CA MET A 128 -32.10 -2.23 25.04
C MET A 128 -33.31 -2.52 25.93
N ASP A 129 -33.65 -1.56 26.80
CA ASP A 129 -34.66 -1.69 27.86
C ASP A 129 -34.43 -2.89 28.79
N THR A 130 -35.13 -3.99 28.53
CA THR A 130 -35.08 -5.26 29.27
C THR A 130 -34.31 -6.35 28.53
N LYS A 131 -33.90 -6.09 27.29
CA LYS A 131 -33.14 -7.02 26.44
C LYS A 131 -31.68 -6.58 26.32
N VAL A 132 -30.83 -7.49 25.83
CA VAL A 132 -29.45 -7.21 25.45
C VAL A 132 -29.32 -7.47 23.95
N CYS A 133 -29.03 -6.41 23.19
CA CYS A 133 -28.62 -6.51 21.79
C CYS A 133 -27.16 -6.92 21.72
N VAL A 134 -26.82 -7.80 20.80
CA VAL A 134 -25.44 -8.27 20.58
C VAL A 134 -25.00 -7.84 19.19
N GLY A 135 -24.06 -6.90 19.16
CA GLY A 135 -23.44 -6.39 17.94
C GLY A 135 -22.07 -7.03 17.69
N CYS A 136 -21.67 -7.08 16.42
CA CYS A 136 -20.35 -7.50 16.01
C CYS A 136 -19.73 -6.45 15.10
N TYR A 137 -18.41 -6.24 15.25
CA TYR A 137 -17.66 -5.26 14.49
C TYR A 137 -16.28 -5.76 14.09
N LEU A 138 -15.77 -5.24 12.98
CA LEU A 138 -14.36 -5.30 12.60
C LEU A 138 -13.63 -4.09 13.19
N GLN A 139 -12.43 -4.30 13.68
CA GLN A 139 -11.50 -3.25 14.06
C GLN A 139 -10.16 -3.46 13.37
N ILE A 140 -9.59 -2.39 12.82
CA ILE A 140 -8.31 -2.39 12.13
C ILE A 140 -7.28 -1.71 13.03
N HIS A 141 -6.12 -2.35 13.16
CA HIS A 141 -5.01 -1.92 14.02
C HIS A 141 -3.79 -1.59 13.16
N PRO A 142 -2.86 -0.74 13.65
CA PRO A 142 -1.56 -0.57 13.03
C PRO A 142 -0.86 -1.91 12.80
N GLY A 143 -0.36 -2.11 11.59
CA GLY A 143 0.45 -3.24 11.19
C GLY A 143 1.83 -2.80 10.71
N GLU A 144 2.82 -3.70 10.82
CA GLU A 144 4.20 -3.43 10.36
C GLU A 144 4.27 -3.13 8.86
N ASP A 145 3.41 -3.78 8.08
CA ASP A 145 3.38 -3.69 6.62
C ASP A 145 2.35 -2.69 6.06
N ASP A 146 1.74 -1.84 6.89
CA ASP A 146 0.66 -0.93 6.47
C ASP A 146 1.05 0.00 5.32
N SER A 147 2.34 0.30 5.14
CA SER A 147 2.86 1.11 4.03
C SER A 147 2.78 0.42 2.67
N GLN A 148 2.69 -0.91 2.65
CA GLN A 148 2.63 -1.75 1.44
C GLN A 148 1.19 -2.14 1.08
N LEU A 149 0.24 -1.89 1.98
CA LEU A 149 -1.17 -2.26 1.79
C LEU A 149 -1.97 -1.15 1.11
N GLU A 150 -3.05 -1.56 0.46
CA GLU A 150 -4.01 -0.62 -0.12
C GLU A 150 -4.85 0.05 0.97
N TRP A 151 -5.03 1.36 0.85
CA TRP A 151 -5.90 2.16 1.72
C TRP A 151 -6.77 3.12 0.91
N PRO A 152 -8.01 3.42 1.36
CA PRO A 152 -8.68 2.85 2.53
C PRO A 152 -8.98 1.35 2.36
N PHE A 153 -9.13 0.65 3.49
CA PHE A 153 -9.47 -0.76 3.51
C PHE A 153 -10.74 -1.02 2.69
N SER A 154 -10.61 -1.84 1.65
CA SER A 154 -11.63 -1.99 0.60
C SER A 154 -12.17 -3.43 0.49
N LYS A 155 -11.73 -4.34 1.37
CA LYS A 155 -12.11 -5.75 1.30
C LYS A 155 -13.56 -5.98 1.71
N VAL A 156 -14.11 -7.09 1.21
CA VAL A 156 -15.41 -7.61 1.67
C VAL A 156 -15.17 -8.52 2.86
N TYR A 157 -15.92 -8.32 3.94
CA TYR A 157 -15.82 -9.16 5.13
C TYR A 157 -17.18 -9.56 5.69
N ARG A 158 -17.18 -10.60 6.52
CA ARG A 158 -18.33 -11.11 7.26
C ARG A 158 -17.95 -11.31 8.71
N ILE A 159 -18.89 -10.96 9.60
CA ILE A 159 -18.75 -11.12 11.04
C ILE A 159 -20.06 -11.64 11.61
N GLY A 160 -19.98 -12.44 12.67
CA GLY A 160 -21.19 -12.90 13.36
C GLY A 160 -20.98 -14.14 14.23
N PHE A 161 -22.05 -14.92 14.38
CA PHE A 161 -22.16 -16.09 15.25
C PHE A 161 -22.31 -17.37 14.43
N ILE A 162 -21.75 -18.47 14.94
CA ILE A 162 -21.86 -19.81 14.35
C ILE A 162 -22.57 -20.71 15.35
N HIS A 163 -23.56 -21.48 14.88
CA HIS A 163 -24.23 -22.45 15.73
C HIS A 163 -23.26 -23.61 16.05
N PRO A 164 -23.10 -23.99 17.34
CA PRO A 164 -22.04 -24.91 17.77
C PRO A 164 -22.18 -26.32 17.16
N LYS A 165 -23.40 -26.76 16.88
CA LYS A 165 -23.71 -28.09 16.32
C LYS A 165 -23.93 -28.10 14.81
N ASP A 166 -24.13 -26.93 14.21
CA ASP A 166 -24.37 -26.78 12.77
C ASP A 166 -23.60 -25.57 12.26
N ARG A 167 -22.42 -25.83 11.71
CA ARG A 167 -21.53 -24.77 11.21
C ARG A 167 -22.08 -24.02 10.00
N SER A 168 -23.12 -24.53 9.36
CA SER A 168 -23.80 -23.85 8.23
C SER A 168 -24.86 -22.85 8.72
N ASN A 169 -25.40 -23.05 9.92
CA ASN A 169 -26.32 -22.12 10.56
C ASN A 169 -25.54 -20.97 11.21
N VAL A 170 -25.61 -19.80 10.59
CA VAL A 170 -24.85 -18.61 10.98
C VAL A 170 -25.73 -17.37 10.97
N ILE A 171 -25.59 -16.54 12.00
CA ILE A 171 -26.14 -15.18 12.02
C ILE A 171 -24.99 -14.25 11.71
N SER A 172 -25.04 -13.53 10.59
CA SER A 172 -23.88 -12.74 10.13
C SER A 172 -24.25 -11.44 9.43
N TYR A 173 -23.37 -10.45 9.57
CA TYR A 173 -23.39 -9.21 8.81
C TYR A 173 -22.28 -9.23 7.76
N ARG A 174 -22.63 -8.93 6.51
CA ARG A 174 -21.66 -8.82 5.41
C ARG A 174 -21.46 -7.35 5.08
N VAL A 175 -20.21 -6.93 4.99
CA VAL A 175 -19.83 -5.56 4.64
C VAL A 175 -18.92 -5.59 3.41
N ASN A 176 -19.18 -4.67 2.48
CA ASN A 176 -18.23 -4.31 1.45
C ASN A 176 -17.58 -2.97 1.84
N ALA A 177 -16.39 -3.01 2.43
CA ALA A 177 -15.73 -1.81 2.95
C ALA A 177 -15.43 -0.79 1.84
N GLY A 178 -15.26 -1.26 0.60
CA GLY A 178 -15.07 -0.39 -0.57
C GLY A 178 -16.24 0.56 -0.87
N TRP A 179 -17.41 0.36 -0.26
CA TRP A 179 -18.55 1.31 -0.33
C TRP A 179 -18.49 2.42 0.72
N TYR A 180 -17.59 2.32 1.68
CA TYR A 180 -17.49 3.18 2.86
C TYR A 180 -16.12 3.87 2.92
N LYS A 181 -15.58 4.27 1.77
CA LYS A 181 -14.21 4.79 1.64
C LYS A 181 -13.94 6.04 2.48
N ASP A 182 -14.96 6.79 2.84
CA ASP A 182 -14.84 8.01 3.66
C ASP A 182 -14.97 7.73 5.17
N GLN A 183 -15.30 6.48 5.55
CA GLN A 183 -15.39 6.13 6.96
C GLN A 183 -13.99 6.07 7.57
N SER A 184 -13.83 6.75 8.72
CA SER A 184 -12.57 6.80 9.46
C SER A 184 -12.10 5.41 9.89
N CYS A 185 -13.04 4.48 10.15
CA CYS A 185 -12.75 3.11 10.56
C CYS A 185 -11.98 2.29 9.52
N PHE A 186 -12.03 2.67 8.24
CA PHE A 186 -11.35 1.99 7.14
C PHE A 186 -10.12 2.75 6.62
N GLN A 187 -9.79 3.90 7.19
CA GLN A 187 -8.56 4.61 6.81
C GLN A 187 -7.32 3.87 7.30
N ARG A 188 -6.14 4.25 6.81
CA ARG A 188 -4.90 3.74 7.38
C ARG A 188 -4.78 4.18 8.84
N PRO A 189 -4.59 3.25 9.81
CA PRO A 189 -4.42 3.61 11.20
C PRO A 189 -3.11 4.39 11.40
N ASN A 190 -3.17 5.46 12.18
CA ASN A 190 -2.08 6.41 12.40
C ASN A 190 -1.52 6.41 13.83
N GLU A 191 -2.28 5.91 14.81
CA GLU A 191 -1.88 5.87 16.22
C GLU A 191 -2.03 4.45 16.82
N THR A 192 -3.18 4.15 17.42
CA THR A 192 -3.42 2.93 18.22
C THR A 192 -4.36 1.96 17.55
N TYR A 193 -5.49 2.44 17.02
CA TYR A 193 -6.43 1.67 16.21
C TYR A 193 -7.47 2.60 15.58
N ASN A 194 -8.17 2.08 14.58
CA ASN A 194 -9.35 2.72 14.04
C ASN A 194 -10.60 2.42 14.87
N GLY A 195 -11.63 3.28 14.73
CA GLY A 195 -12.97 2.93 15.20
C GLY A 195 -13.49 1.63 14.60
N CYS A 196 -14.48 1.02 15.25
CA CYS A 196 -15.05 -0.25 14.84
C CYS A 196 -16.16 -0.08 13.79
N PHE A 197 -16.28 -1.00 12.82
CA PHE A 197 -17.39 -0.99 11.85
C PHE A 197 -18.06 -2.36 11.71
N GLY A 198 -19.38 -2.37 11.77
CA GLY A 198 -20.18 -3.59 11.78
C GLY A 198 -21.65 -3.32 12.01
N SER A 199 -22.33 -4.25 12.68
CA SER A 199 -23.74 -4.12 13.01
C SER A 199 -23.92 -3.99 14.51
N SER A 200 -24.70 -2.98 14.92
CA SER A 200 -24.95 -2.65 16.33
C SER A 200 -25.90 -3.59 17.05
N CYS A 201 -26.70 -4.35 16.31
CA CYS A 201 -27.50 -5.44 16.85
C CYS A 201 -27.73 -6.48 15.75
N LEU A 202 -26.99 -7.59 15.82
CA LEU A 202 -27.17 -8.74 14.92
C LEU A 202 -28.25 -9.69 15.42
N SER A 203 -28.34 -9.83 16.73
CA SER A 203 -29.33 -10.65 17.43
C SER A 203 -29.50 -10.12 18.85
N THR A 204 -30.53 -10.59 19.56
CA THR A 204 -30.58 -10.40 21.01
C THR A 204 -29.94 -11.58 21.72
N ALA A 205 -29.45 -11.35 22.93
CA ALA A 205 -28.83 -12.41 23.72
C ALA A 205 -29.83 -13.54 24.05
N GLY A 206 -31.12 -13.20 24.20
CA GLY A 206 -32.18 -14.18 24.41
C GLY A 206 -32.46 -15.02 23.16
N ASP A 207 -32.43 -14.42 21.97
CA ASP A 207 -32.62 -15.16 20.71
C ASP A 207 -31.44 -16.11 20.45
N LEU A 208 -30.20 -15.67 20.71
CA LEU A 208 -29.02 -16.54 20.62
C LEU A 208 -29.13 -17.76 21.55
N GLU A 209 -29.71 -17.60 22.73
CA GLU A 209 -29.94 -18.70 23.68
C GLU A 209 -31.07 -19.62 23.24
N LEU A 210 -32.20 -19.03 22.83
CA LEU A 210 -33.37 -19.77 22.37
C LEU A 210 -33.05 -20.62 21.13
N ASP A 211 -32.25 -20.07 20.21
CA ASP A 211 -31.88 -20.70 18.95
C ASP A 211 -30.66 -21.63 19.08
N GLY A 212 -30.12 -21.82 20.29
CA GLY A 212 -29.07 -22.81 20.57
C GLY A 212 -27.66 -22.40 20.18
N PHE A 213 -27.39 -21.11 19.94
CA PHE A 213 -26.04 -20.60 19.65
C PHE A 213 -25.11 -20.59 20.88
N ILE A 214 -25.68 -20.73 22.08
CA ILE A 214 -24.93 -20.80 23.34
C ILE A 214 -24.82 -22.27 23.78
N GLU A 215 -23.59 -22.76 23.90
CA GLU A 215 -23.29 -24.10 24.40
C GLU A 215 -22.25 -23.99 25.53
N ASN A 216 -22.52 -24.62 26.67
CA ASN A 216 -21.63 -24.59 27.85
C ASN A 216 -21.22 -23.15 28.23
N ASP A 217 -22.19 -22.24 28.32
CA ASP A 217 -21.99 -20.82 28.65
C ASP A 217 -20.99 -20.09 27.72
N THR A 218 -20.88 -20.58 26.47
CA THR A 218 -19.94 -20.09 25.46
C THR A 218 -20.67 -19.80 24.15
N VAL A 219 -20.34 -18.66 23.54
CA VAL A 219 -20.79 -18.33 22.17
C VAL A 219 -19.62 -18.41 21.18
N HIS A 220 -19.86 -18.99 20.01
CA HIS A 220 -18.89 -19.09 18.93
C HIS A 220 -19.08 -17.94 17.93
N VAL A 221 -18.08 -17.07 17.80
CA VAL A 221 -18.05 -15.96 16.85
C VAL A 221 -16.99 -16.14 15.78
N PHE A 222 -17.18 -15.47 14.65
CA PHE A 222 -16.24 -15.49 13.54
C PHE A 222 -16.07 -14.14 12.85
N LEU A 223 -14.89 -13.98 12.24
CA LEU A 223 -14.55 -12.94 11.28
C LEU A 223 -13.96 -13.59 10.03
N GLU A 224 -14.52 -13.29 8.87
CA GLU A 224 -14.07 -13.77 7.56
C GLU A 224 -13.77 -12.57 6.67
N ILE A 225 -12.59 -12.54 6.05
CA ILE A 225 -12.22 -11.49 5.07
C ILE A 225 -11.92 -12.16 3.73
N LYS A 226 -12.51 -11.63 2.66
CA LYS A 226 -12.22 -12.04 1.29
C LYS A 226 -10.90 -11.42 0.80
N PRO A 227 -10.14 -12.13 -0.04
CA PRO A 227 -8.90 -11.61 -0.62
C PRO A 227 -9.10 -10.29 -1.36
#